data_AF-A0A7Y2ZSK0-F1
#
_entry.id   AF-A0A7Y2ZSK0-F1
#
_cell.length_a   1.000
_cell.length_b   1.000
_cell.length_c   1.000
_cell.angle_alpha   90.00
_cell.angle_beta   90.00
_cell.angle_gamma   90.00
#
_symmetry.space_group_name_H-M   'P 1'
#
loop_
_entity.id
_entity.type
_entity.pdbx_description
1 polymer ?
#
loop_
_entity_poly.entity_id
_entity_poly.type
_entity_poly.pdbx_seq_one_letter_code
_entity_poly.pdbx_strand_id
1 'polypeptide(L)'
;MEASKKHKSALKENDGISPPEITDDIAINKIKINRKSQPTADELVQGIFNKNITALSRAITLVESKNTAHLEKANYILKACLPKANNSLRIGITGVPGVGKSTFIESIGKHLTSLGKKVAVLAVDPSSSLTKGSILGDKTRMEDL
;
A
#
# COMPACT_ATOMS: atom_id res chain seq x y z
N MET A 1 -50.36 25.47 -63.95
CA MET A 1 -50.65 24.34 -63.04
C MET A 1 -49.41 23.48 -62.98
N GLU A 2 -48.54 23.78 -62.01
CA GLU A 2 -47.22 23.16 -61.85
C GLU A 2 -47.32 21.91 -60.96
N ALA A 3 -46.75 20.80 -61.42
CA ALA A 3 -46.48 19.63 -60.58
C ALA A 3 -44.98 19.62 -60.26
N SER A 4 -44.59 20.17 -59.10
CA SER A 4 -43.21 20.14 -58.62
C SER A 4 -42.94 18.85 -57.83
N LYS A 5 -42.03 18.03 -58.35
CA LYS A 5 -41.54 16.78 -57.76
C LYS A 5 -40.80 17.06 -56.44
N LYS A 6 -41.30 16.55 -55.32
CA LYS A 6 -40.54 16.46 -54.06
C LYS A 6 -39.46 15.37 -54.19
N HIS A 7 -38.20 15.77 -54.34
CA HIS A 7 -37.06 14.91 -54.05
C HIS A 7 -37.10 14.54 -52.55
N LYS A 8 -37.43 13.29 -52.22
CA LYS A 8 -37.19 12.73 -50.89
C LYS A 8 -35.81 12.07 -50.90
N SER A 9 -34.94 12.56 -50.03
CA SER A 9 -33.53 12.25 -49.86
C SER A 9 -33.22 10.75 -49.83
N ALA A 10 -32.15 10.37 -50.54
CA ALA A 10 -31.65 9.01 -50.71
C ALA A 10 -30.75 8.52 -49.55
N LEU A 11 -30.99 8.95 -48.32
CA LEU A 11 -30.16 8.54 -47.17
C LEU A 11 -31.06 8.04 -46.04
N LYS A 12 -30.91 6.75 -45.74
CA LYS A 12 -31.48 6.11 -44.55
C LYS A 12 -30.40 6.23 -43.46
N GLU A 13 -30.64 7.11 -42.50
CA GLU A 13 -29.78 7.26 -41.33
C GLU A 13 -30.01 6.04 -40.43
N ASN A 14 -28.99 5.19 -40.28
CA ASN A 14 -29.04 4.11 -39.31
C ASN A 14 -28.58 4.67 -37.96
N ASP A 15 -29.32 4.40 -36.89
CA ASP A 15 -28.93 4.79 -35.54
C ASP A 15 -27.50 4.33 -35.24
N GLY A 16 -26.66 5.26 -34.78
CA GLY A 16 -25.27 5.00 -34.47
C GLY A 16 -25.13 3.87 -33.44
N ILE A 17 -24.24 2.92 -33.70
CA ILE A 17 -23.87 1.90 -32.73
C ILE A 17 -23.32 2.56 -31.45
N SER A 18 -23.85 2.17 -30.29
CA SER A 18 -23.33 2.60 -29.00
C SER A 18 -21.84 2.23 -28.90
N PRO A 19 -20.97 3.11 -28.40
CA PRO A 19 -19.56 2.77 -28.21
C PRO A 19 -19.48 1.52 -27.33
N PRO A 20 -18.64 0.52 -27.69
CA PRO A 20 -18.51 -0.67 -26.88
C PRO A 20 -18.07 -0.28 -25.48
N GLU A 21 -18.72 -0.84 -24.46
CA GLU A 21 -18.32 -0.63 -23.08
C GLU A 21 -16.85 -1.09 -22.91
N ILE A 22 -15.97 -0.14 -22.59
CA ILE A 22 -14.53 -0.37 -22.42
C ILE A 22 -14.26 -1.17 -21.13
N THR A 23 -15.28 -1.36 -20.30
CA THR A 23 -15.22 -1.98 -18.98
C THR A 23 -15.83 -3.37 -18.99
N ASP A 24 -14.99 -4.39 -18.75
CA ASP A 24 -15.46 -5.75 -18.52
C ASP A 24 -15.96 -5.90 -17.06
N ASP A 25 -17.28 -6.03 -16.90
CA ASP A 25 -17.95 -6.23 -15.62
C ASP A 25 -17.46 -7.48 -14.88
N ILE A 26 -17.03 -8.52 -15.61
CA ILE A 26 -16.47 -9.75 -15.03
C ILE A 26 -15.11 -9.45 -14.41
N ALA A 27 -14.26 -8.70 -15.12
CA ALA A 27 -12.97 -8.25 -14.60
C ALA A 27 -13.15 -7.34 -13.37
N ILE A 28 -14.10 -6.41 -13.41
CA ILE A 28 -14.42 -5.52 -12.29
C ILE A 28 -14.89 -6.34 -11.08
N ASN A 29 -15.76 -7.31 -11.27
CA ASN A 29 -16.25 -8.17 -10.18
C ASN A 29 -15.15 -9.06 -9.61
N LYS A 30 -14.28 -9.66 -10.44
CA LYS A 30 -13.10 -10.40 -9.98
C LYS A 30 -12.17 -9.54 -9.13
N ILE A 31 -11.90 -8.30 -9.55
CA ILE A 31 -11.08 -7.35 -8.80
C ILE A 31 -11.75 -6.98 -7.47
N LYS A 32 -13.06 -6.74 -7.45
CA LYS A 32 -13.83 -6.46 -6.22
C LYS A 32 -13.80 -7.65 -5.25
N ILE A 33 -13.97 -8.87 -5.73
CA ILE A 33 -13.92 -10.10 -4.91
C ILE A 33 -12.52 -10.26 -4.30
N ASN A 34 -11.46 -10.14 -5.11
CA ASN A 34 -10.09 -10.25 -4.63
C ASN A 34 -9.72 -9.13 -3.64
N ARG A 35 -10.23 -7.91 -3.81
CA ARG A 35 -10.03 -6.80 -2.88
C ARG A 35 -10.81 -6.94 -1.57
N LYS A 36 -11.95 -7.64 -1.59
CA LYS A 36 -12.76 -7.91 -0.39
C LYS A 36 -12.17 -8.99 0.51
N SER A 37 -11.35 -9.90 -0.04
CA SER A 37 -10.68 -10.92 0.77
C SER A 37 -9.60 -10.28 1.66
N GLN A 38 -10.02 -9.88 2.86
CA GLN A 38 -9.12 -9.41 3.89
C GLN A 38 -8.52 -10.62 4.59
N PRO A 39 -7.17 -10.73 4.66
CA PRO A 39 -6.54 -11.88 5.28
C PRO A 39 -6.96 -11.99 6.74
N THR A 40 -7.11 -13.19 7.28
CA THR A 40 -7.44 -13.37 8.70
C THR A 40 -6.27 -12.91 9.59
N ALA A 41 -6.52 -12.79 10.90
CA ALA A 41 -5.44 -12.46 11.85
C ALA A 41 -4.35 -13.55 11.83
N ASP A 42 -4.75 -14.82 11.77
CA ASP A 42 -3.84 -15.97 11.71
C ASP A 42 -3.02 -16.00 10.43
N GLU A 43 -3.64 -15.74 9.28
CA GLU A 43 -2.92 -15.64 8.00
C GLU A 43 -1.84 -14.56 8.03
N LEU A 44 -2.13 -13.43 8.67
CA LEU A 44 -1.15 -12.36 8.86
C LEU A 44 -0.01 -12.79 9.79
N VAL A 45 -0.33 -13.43 10.92
CA VAL A 45 0.68 -13.94 11.88
C VAL A 45 1.59 -14.97 11.22
N GLN A 46 1.02 -15.94 10.50
CA GLN A 46 1.79 -16.95 9.77
C GLN A 46 2.64 -16.30 8.67
N GLY A 47 2.08 -15.35 7.93
CA GLY A 47 2.82 -14.55 6.95
C GLY A 47 4.03 -13.84 7.56
N ILE A 48 3.87 -13.20 8.73
CA ILE A 48 4.97 -12.54 9.45
C ILE A 48 6.06 -13.55 9.82
N PHE A 49 5.69 -14.70 10.38
CA PHE A 49 6.66 -15.74 10.77
C PHE A 49 7.39 -16.35 9.56
N ASN A 50 6.72 -16.41 8.42
CA ASN A 50 7.30 -16.82 7.14
C ASN A 50 8.06 -15.69 6.42
N LYS A 51 8.30 -14.55 7.09
CA LYS A 51 9.04 -13.39 6.57
C LYS A 51 8.38 -12.76 5.33
N ASN A 52 7.06 -12.87 5.20
CA ASN A 52 6.29 -12.25 4.12
C ASN A 52 6.11 -10.74 4.37
N ILE A 53 6.76 -9.91 3.55
CA ILE A 53 6.76 -8.44 3.66
C ILE A 53 5.35 -7.85 3.44
N THR A 54 4.53 -8.47 2.58
CA THR A 54 3.16 -8.04 2.34
C THR A 54 2.26 -8.29 3.55
N ALA A 55 2.44 -9.42 4.23
CA ALA A 55 1.72 -9.69 5.48
C ALA A 55 2.15 -8.72 6.59
N LEU A 56 3.46 -8.47 6.71
CA LEU A 56 4.02 -7.53 7.69
C LEU A 56 3.49 -6.09 7.49
N SER A 57 3.52 -5.58 6.26
CA SER A 57 3.03 -4.22 5.95
C SER A 57 1.53 -4.06 6.24
N ARG A 58 0.71 -5.07 5.90
CA ARG A 58 -0.72 -5.09 6.26
C ARG A 58 -0.94 -5.10 7.77
N ALA A 59 -0.14 -5.88 8.51
CA ALA A 59 -0.21 -5.92 9.96
C ALA A 59 0.18 -4.58 10.60
N ILE A 60 1.26 -3.93 10.14
CA ILE A 60 1.66 -2.59 10.59
C ILE A 60 0.52 -1.59 10.35
N THR A 61 -0.09 -1.61 9.15
CA THR A 61 -1.22 -0.75 8.82
C THR A 61 -2.41 -0.97 9.76
N LEU A 62 -2.72 -2.22 10.11
CA LEU A 62 -3.79 -2.53 11.07
C LEU A 62 -3.47 -2.03 12.48
N VAL A 63 -2.21 -2.12 12.90
CA VAL A 63 -1.74 -1.65 14.22
C VAL A 63 -1.73 -0.13 14.32
N GLU A 64 -1.36 0.58 13.24
CA GLU A 64 -1.33 2.05 13.20
C GLU A 64 -2.71 2.68 12.93
N SER A 65 -3.67 1.88 12.49
CA SER A 65 -5.02 2.35 12.16
C SER A 65 -5.77 2.89 13.38
N LYS A 66 -6.42 4.04 13.21
CA LYS A 66 -7.34 4.63 14.19
C LYS A 66 -8.77 4.06 14.15
N ASN A 67 -9.09 3.21 13.17
CA ASN A 67 -10.41 2.58 13.06
C ASN A 67 -10.61 1.54 14.18
N THR A 68 -11.68 1.70 14.96
CA THR A 68 -12.03 0.79 16.08
C THR A 68 -12.28 -0.64 15.62
N ALA A 69 -12.79 -0.84 14.39
CA ALA A 69 -13.00 -2.17 13.82
C ALA A 69 -11.70 -2.96 13.61
N HIS A 70 -10.54 -2.28 13.55
CA HIS A 70 -9.23 -2.93 13.40
C HIS A 70 -8.59 -3.32 14.73
N LEU A 71 -9.05 -2.75 15.86
CA LEU A 71 -8.38 -2.89 17.16
C LEU A 71 -8.31 -4.33 17.64
N GLU A 72 -9.39 -5.08 17.52
CA GLU A 72 -9.44 -6.47 17.98
C GLU A 72 -8.41 -7.34 17.22
N LYS A 73 -8.40 -7.19 15.89
CA LYS A 73 -7.47 -7.89 15.00
C LYS A 73 -6.01 -7.47 15.24
N ALA A 74 -5.76 -6.17 15.42
CA ALA A 74 -4.43 -5.65 15.72
C ALA A 74 -3.90 -6.19 17.06
N ASN A 75 -4.73 -6.20 18.10
CA ASN A 75 -4.38 -6.73 19.42
C ASN A 75 -4.08 -8.23 19.36
N TYR A 76 -4.84 -9.00 18.58
CA TYR A 76 -4.56 -10.41 18.36
C TYR A 76 -3.17 -10.62 17.74
N ILE A 77 -2.87 -9.92 16.64
CA ILE A 77 -1.59 -10.01 15.94
C ILE A 77 -0.43 -9.65 16.87
N LEU A 78 -0.55 -8.57 17.64
CA LEU A 78 0.45 -8.15 18.62
C LEU A 78 0.70 -9.23 19.66
N LYS A 79 -0.36 -9.75 20.30
CA LYS A 79 -0.25 -10.82 21.32
C LYS A 79 0.43 -12.07 20.76
N ALA A 80 0.08 -12.48 19.55
CA ALA A 80 0.69 -13.64 18.90
C ALA A 80 2.18 -13.42 18.56
N CYS A 81 2.60 -12.19 18.27
CA CYS A 81 3.99 -11.86 17.95
C CYS A 81 4.87 -11.66 19.20
N LEU A 82 4.30 -11.29 20.35
CA LEU A 82 5.05 -10.99 21.59
C LEU A 82 6.05 -12.10 22.02
N PRO A 83 5.72 -13.40 21.98
CA PRO A 83 6.67 -14.46 22.37
C PRO A 83 7.94 -14.51 21.50
N LYS A 84 7.89 -13.99 20.27
CA LYS A 84 9.05 -13.90 19.36
C LYS A 84 9.68 -12.51 19.34
N ALA A 85 9.20 -11.60 20.19
CA ALA A 85 9.78 -10.27 20.33
C ALA A 85 11.20 -10.35 20.93
N ASN A 86 11.94 -9.25 20.80
CA ASN A 86 13.26 -9.04 21.41
C ASN A 86 14.43 -9.86 20.84
N ASN A 87 14.23 -10.63 19.76
CA ASN A 87 15.34 -11.28 19.06
C ASN A 87 16.01 -10.35 18.01
N SER A 88 16.26 -9.09 18.39
CA SER A 88 16.77 -8.03 17.51
C SER A 88 17.49 -6.94 18.29
N LEU A 89 18.59 -6.41 17.73
CA LEU A 89 19.25 -5.21 18.25
C LEU A 89 18.47 -3.95 17.83
N ARG A 90 18.19 -3.04 18.77
CA ARG A 90 17.48 -1.77 18.52
C ARG A 90 18.41 -0.60 18.79
N ILE A 91 18.67 0.23 17.77
CA ILE A 91 19.59 1.37 17.85
C ILE A 91 18.81 2.64 17.54
N GLY A 92 18.85 3.62 18.44
CA GLY A 92 18.29 4.95 18.20
C GLY A 92 19.34 5.86 17.55
N ILE A 93 18.98 6.54 16.47
CA ILE A 93 19.85 7.50 15.77
C ILE A 93 19.16 8.86 15.79
N THR A 94 19.87 9.88 16.27
CA THR A 94 19.39 11.26 16.36
C THR A 94 20.46 12.24 15.88
N GLY A 95 20.10 13.52 15.76
CA GLY A 95 21.00 14.59 15.32
C GLY A 95 20.26 15.71 14.60
N VAL A 96 20.92 16.86 14.47
CA VAL A 96 20.34 18.06 13.84
C VAL A 96 19.98 17.83 12.35
N PRO A 97 19.07 18.61 11.76
CA PRO A 97 18.84 18.59 10.32
C PRO A 97 20.15 18.81 9.53
N GLY A 98 20.35 18.08 8.44
CA GLY A 98 21.55 18.24 7.59
C GLY A 98 22.83 17.54 8.06
N VAL A 99 22.90 16.96 9.27
CA VAL A 99 24.11 16.27 9.79
C VAL A 99 24.47 14.95 9.07
N GLY A 100 23.74 14.57 8.01
CA GLY A 100 24.00 13.34 7.26
C GLY A 100 23.42 12.05 7.88
N LYS A 101 22.41 12.15 8.76
CA LYS A 101 21.76 10.96 9.36
C LYS A 101 21.29 9.94 8.33
N SER A 102 20.61 10.39 7.27
CA SER A 102 20.07 9.49 6.24
C SER A 102 21.19 8.77 5.50
N THR A 103 22.25 9.48 5.13
CA THR A 103 23.46 8.89 4.51
C THR A 103 24.13 7.87 5.42
N PHE A 104 24.21 8.16 6.72
CA PHE A 104 24.75 7.21 7.70
C PHE A 104 23.88 5.95 7.81
N ILE A 105 22.56 6.11 7.96
CA ILE A 105 21.60 5.00 8.06
C ILE A 105 21.66 4.11 6.80
N GLU A 106 21.77 4.73 5.63
CA GLU A 106 21.91 4.01 4.37
C GLU A 106 23.22 3.22 4.30
N SER A 107 24.35 3.86 4.60
CA SER A 107 25.67 3.21 4.57
C SER A 107 25.77 2.05 5.56
N ILE A 108 25.30 2.22 6.79
CA ILE A 108 25.32 1.13 7.79
C ILE A 108 24.31 0.03 7.41
N GLY A 109 23.16 0.38 6.83
CA GLY A 109 22.17 -0.57 6.33
C GLY A 109 22.73 -1.46 5.22
N LYS A 110 23.39 -0.87 4.21
CA LYS A 110 24.08 -1.58 3.12
C LYS A 110 25.17 -2.51 3.66
N HIS A 111 25.96 -2.04 4.62
CA HIS A 111 26.98 -2.87 5.26
C HIS A 111 26.36 -4.07 6.00
N LEU A 112 25.35 -3.85 6.86
CA LEU A 112 24.71 -4.93 7.62
C LEU A 112 24.00 -5.96 6.73
N THR A 113 23.34 -5.50 5.67
CA THR A 113 22.69 -6.40 4.69
C THR A 113 23.72 -7.21 3.89
N SER A 114 24.88 -6.63 3.55
CA SER A 114 25.99 -7.38 2.94
C SER A 114 26.53 -8.51 3.83
N LEU A 115 26.40 -8.37 5.15
CA LEU A 115 26.71 -9.41 6.15
C LEU A 115 25.56 -10.42 6.36
N GLY A 116 24.53 -10.40 5.52
CA GLY A 116 23.35 -11.27 5.61
C GLY A 116 22.40 -10.92 6.77
N LYS A 117 22.55 -9.74 7.40
CA LYS A 117 21.62 -9.30 8.45
C LYS A 117 20.34 -8.72 7.83
N LYS A 118 19.25 -8.83 8.57
CA LYS A 118 17.98 -8.18 8.22
C LYS A 118 17.88 -6.86 8.96
N VAL A 119 17.71 -5.78 8.22
CA VAL A 119 17.64 -4.41 8.75
C VAL A 119 16.23 -3.86 8.53
N ALA A 120 15.71 -3.17 9.54
CA ALA A 120 14.49 -2.37 9.44
C ALA A 120 14.78 -0.97 9.97
N VAL A 121 14.28 0.05 9.28
CA VAL A 121 14.42 1.45 9.68
C VAL A 121 13.01 1.97 10.01
N LEU A 122 12.82 2.43 11.24
CA LEU A 122 11.59 3.07 11.69
C LEU A 122 11.86 4.56 11.91
N ALA A 123 11.25 5.41 11.10
CA ALA A 123 11.35 6.86 11.26
C ALA A 123 10.29 7.34 12.27
N VAL A 124 10.72 8.14 13.23
CA VAL A 124 9.83 8.83 14.17
C VAL A 124 9.90 10.32 13.88
N ASP A 125 8.82 10.88 13.34
CA ASP A 125 8.70 12.31 13.07
C ASP A 125 7.60 12.93 13.96
N PRO A 126 7.94 13.82 14.91
CA PRO A 126 6.96 14.50 15.76
C PRO A 126 5.99 15.38 14.96
N SER A 127 6.35 15.81 13.74
CA SER A 127 5.47 16.60 12.87
C SER A 127 4.26 15.82 12.34
N SER A 128 4.28 14.48 12.44
CA SER A 128 3.22 13.57 11.98
C SER A 128 1.85 13.84 12.61
N SER A 129 1.81 14.47 13.79
CA SER A 129 0.59 14.92 14.45
C SER A 129 -0.16 15.99 13.64
N LEU A 130 0.55 16.84 12.90
CA LEU A 130 -0.04 17.85 12.01
C LEU A 130 -0.43 17.29 10.64
N THR A 131 0.37 16.37 10.08
CA THR A 131 0.26 15.93 8.68
C THR A 131 -0.54 14.64 8.46
N LYS A 132 -1.02 14.00 9.54
CA LYS A 132 -1.74 12.69 9.52
C LYS A 132 -0.90 11.50 9.02
N GLY A 133 0.43 11.63 9.02
CA GLY A 133 1.37 10.61 8.58
C GLY A 133 1.73 10.69 7.09
N SER A 134 2.75 9.93 6.65
CA SER A 134 3.19 9.89 5.25
C SER A 134 2.90 8.51 4.65
N ILE A 135 2.21 8.48 3.50
CA ILE A 135 1.91 7.23 2.77
C ILE A 135 3.17 6.67 2.08
N LEU A 136 4.08 7.55 1.63
CA LEU A 136 5.32 7.16 0.96
C LEU A 136 6.57 7.20 1.86
N GLY A 137 6.43 7.66 3.10
CA GLY A 137 7.55 7.81 4.04
C GLY A 137 8.66 8.76 3.56
N ASP A 138 9.85 8.63 4.14
CA ASP A 138 11.06 9.40 3.82
C ASP A 138 11.86 8.78 2.65
N LYS A 139 11.20 7.98 1.79
CA LYS A 139 11.87 7.19 0.74
C LYS A 139 12.55 8.06 -0.34
N THR A 140 12.13 9.31 -0.50
CA THR A 140 12.77 10.27 -1.41
C THR A 140 14.15 10.73 -0.93
N ARG A 141 14.57 10.38 0.31
CA ARG A 141 15.90 10.64 0.85
C ARG A 141 16.82 9.42 0.92
N MET A 142 16.32 8.23 0.54
CA MET A 142 17.05 6.97 0.53
C MET A 142 16.76 6.24 -0.78
N GLU A 143 17.48 6.61 -1.83
CA GLU A 143 17.22 6.15 -3.20
C GLU A 143 17.50 4.65 -3.41
N ASP A 144 18.38 4.06 -2.59
CA ASP A 144 18.93 2.71 -2.80
C ASP A 144 18.41 1.62 -1.81
N LEU A 145 17.34 1.87 -1.04
CA LEU A 145 16.78 0.92 -0.04
C LEU A 145 15.36 0.41 -0.36
#